data_AF-A0A923D2D2-F1
#
_entry.id   AF-A0A923D2D2-F1
#
_cell.length_a   1.000
_cell.length_b   1.000
_cell.length_c   1.000
_cell.angle_alpha   90.00
_cell.angle_beta   90.00
_cell.angle_gamma   90.00
#
_symmetry.space_group_name_H-M   'P 1'
#
loop_
_entity.id
_entity.type
_entity.pdbx_description
1 polymer ?
#
loop_
_entity_poly.entity_id
_entity_poly.type
_entity_poly.pdbx_seq_one_letter_code
_entity_poly.pdbx_strand_id
1 'polypeptide(L)' 'MAVLKESGIPLGRMMLVPKSGDFTREDLIIEANGTYQLLEKPDCFVIKNTECCRSILVKVMTKDA' A
#
# COMPACT_ATOMS: atom_id res chain seq x y z
N MET A 1 -8.66 -13.78 -2.61
CA MET A 1 -7.85 -12.56 -2.46
C MET A 1 -7.18 -12.61 -1.11
N ALA A 2 -5.85 -12.59 -1.03
CA ALA A 2 -5.15 -12.59 0.26
C ALA A 2 -4.87 -11.15 0.71
N VAL A 3 -5.25 -10.81 1.94
CA VAL A 3 -4.86 -9.51 2.54
C VAL A 3 -3.40 -9.59 2.95
N LEU A 4 -2.55 -8.78 2.30
CA LEU A 4 -1.13 -8.70 2.61
C LEU A 4 -0.89 -7.82 3.84
N LYS A 5 -1.56 -6.66 3.89
CA LYS A 5 -1.39 -5.71 4.98
C LYS A 5 -2.55 -4.72 5.03
N GLU A 6 -2.98 -4.40 6.25
CA GLU A 6 -3.96 -3.36 6.51
C GLU A 6 -3.40 -2.44 7.59
N SER A 7 -3.34 -1.14 7.34
CA SER A 7 -2.82 -0.18 8.33
C SER A 7 -3.30 1.24 8.10
N GLY A 8 -3.42 1.99 9.20
CA GLY A 8 -3.57 3.42 9.19
C GLY A 8 -2.22 4.11 9.00
N ILE A 9 -2.07 4.91 7.95
CA ILE A 9 -0.86 5.69 7.67
C ILE A 9 -1.10 7.14 8.13
N PRO A 10 -0.41 7.61 9.18
CA PRO A 10 -0.50 9.01 9.60
C PRO A 10 -0.01 9.97 8.52
N LEU A 11 -0.41 11.23 8.64
CA LEU A 11 0.02 12.32 7.76
C LEU A 11 1.54 12.29 7.52
N GLY A 12 1.95 12.32 6.26
CA GLY A 12 3.36 12.41 5.86
C GLY A 12 4.20 11.15 6.14
N ARG A 13 3.61 10.10 6.71
CA ARG A 13 4.29 8.81 6.94
C ARG A 13 4.06 7.85 5.78
N MET A 14 4.78 6.73 5.84
CA MET A 14 4.72 5.67 4.86
C MET A 14 4.56 4.30 5.51
N MET A 15 3.91 3.40 4.79
CA MET A 15 3.82 1.97 5.08
C MET A 15 4.68 1.21 4.08
N LEU A 16 5.49 0.29 4.60
CA LEU A 16 6.23 -0.68 3.80
C LEU A 16 5.45 -1.99 3.76
N VAL A 17 5.21 -2.47 2.54
CA VAL A 17 4.67 -3.81 2.28
C VAL A 17 5.79 -4.62 1.66
N PRO A 18 6.34 -5.62 2.38
CA PRO A 18 7.38 -6.48 1.83
C PRO A 18 6.84 -7.21 0.59
N LYS A 19 7.67 -7.31 -0.45
CA LYS A 19 7.39 -8.15 -1.61
C LYS A 19 7.69 -9.60 -1.23
N SER A 20 6.67 -10.43 -1.20
CA SER A 20 6.86 -11.88 -1.06
C SER A 20 6.85 -12.51 -2.45
N GLY A 21 7.96 -12.41 -3.19
CA GLY A 21 8.10 -12.95 -4.55
C GLY A 21 7.96 -11.89 -5.66
N ASP A 22 7.72 -12.35 -6.89
CA ASP A 22 7.67 -11.54 -8.12
C ASP A 22 6.35 -10.75 -8.33
N PHE A 23 5.70 -10.34 -7.25
CA PHE A 23 4.50 -9.51 -7.37
C PHE A 23 4.86 -8.13 -7.93
N THR A 24 4.15 -7.73 -8.98
CA THR A 24 4.24 -6.38 -9.54
C THR A 24 3.12 -5.50 -8.99
N ARG A 25 3.20 -4.19 -9.21
CA ARG A 25 2.12 -3.26 -8.88
C ARG A 25 0.76 -3.68 -9.48
N GLU A 26 0.75 -4.33 -10.64
CA GLU A 26 -0.48 -4.67 -11.37
C GLU A 26 -1.23 -5.85 -10.72
N ASP A 27 -0.50 -6.68 -9.98
CA ASP A 27 -1.05 -7.82 -9.23
C ASP A 27 -1.62 -7.40 -7.86
N LEU A 28 -1.44 -6.14 -7.48
CA LEU A 28 -1.83 -5.60 -6.19
C LEU A 28 -3.07 -4.73 -6.28
N ILE A 29 -4.00 -5.00 -5.38
CA ILE A 29 -5.18 -4.18 -5.16
C ILE A 29 -4.93 -3.36 -3.90
N ILE A 30 -4.85 -2.04 -4.05
CA ILE A 30 -4.67 -1.10 -2.95
C ILE A 30 -5.94 -0.28 -2.80
N GLU A 31 -6.66 -0.53 -1.71
CA GLU A 31 -7.82 0.26 -1.31
C GLU A 31 -7.37 1.26 -0.24
N ALA A 32 -7.65 2.55 -0.48
CA ALA A 32 -7.34 3.61 0.46
C ALA A 32 -8.52 4.58 0.57
N ASN A 33 -8.78 5.09 1.77
CA ASN A 33 -9.82 6.08 2.02
C ASN A 33 -9.35 7.54 1.84
N GLY A 34 -8.22 7.75 1.15
CA GLY A 34 -7.63 9.06 0.89
C GLY A 34 -6.51 9.00 -0.16
N THR A 35 -5.89 10.14 -0.43
CA THR A 35 -4.80 10.22 -1.41
C THR A 35 -3.51 9.59 -0.88
N TYR A 36 -2.90 8.78 -1.74
CA TYR A 36 -1.64 8.11 -1.45
C TYR A 36 -0.73 8.13 -2.66
N GLN A 37 0.56 7.98 -2.39
CA GLN A 37 1.58 7.73 -3.41
C GLN A 37 2.13 6.33 -3.22
N LEU A 38 2.16 5.56 -4.31
CA LEU A 38 2.78 4.23 -4.34
C LEU A 38 4.13 4.31 -5.05
N LEU A 39 5.19 3.86 -4.39
CA LEU A 39 6.48 3.60 -5.02
C LEU A 39 6.77 2.11 -4.97
N GLU A 40 7.12 1.56 -6.12
CA GLU A 40 7.58 0.19 -6.25
C GLU A 40 9.11 0.15 -6.14
N LYS A 41 9.61 -0.66 -5.21
CA LYS A 41 11.03 -1.00 -5.08
C LYS A 41 11.22 -2.50 -5.38
N PRO A 42 12.45 -2.96 -5.61
CA PRO A 42 12.73 -4.37 -5.83
C PRO A 42 12.25 -5.25 -4.66
N ASP A 43 12.47 -4.82 -3.42
CA ASP A 43 12.22 -5.64 -2.22
C ASP A 43 10.88 -5.35 -1.53
N CYS A 44 10.24 -4.23 -1.84
CA CYS A 44 9.01 -3.80 -1.16
C CYS A 44 8.20 -2.78 -1.96
N PHE A 45 6.95 -2.61 -1.56
CA PHE A 45 6.11 -1.48 -1.96
C PHE A 45 6.06 -0.45 -0.84
N VAL A 46 6.21 0.82 -1.21
CA VAL A 46 6.13 1.95 -0.29
C VAL A 46 4.85 2.70 -0.58
N ILE A 47 3.94 2.75 0.39
CA ILE A 47 2.70 3.52 0.31
C ILE A 47 2.84 4.72 1.25
N LYS A 48 2.84 5.92 0.69
CA LYS A 48 2.96 7.17 1.44
C LYS A 48 1.61 7.89 1.50
N ASN A 49 1.24 8.35 2.69
CA ASN A 49 0.09 9.22 2.86
C ASN A 49 0.46 10.63 2.34
N THR A 50 -0.28 11.11 1.33
CA THR A 50 -0.13 12.44 0.74
C THR A 50 -1.30 13.36 1.02
N GLU A 51 -2.25 12.96 1.87
CA GLU A 51 -3.28 13.86 2.38
C GLU A 51 -2.64 15.01 3.17
N CYS A 52 -3.33 16.14 3.26
CA CYS A 52 -2.88 17.31 4.02
C CYS A 52 -3.26 17.26 5.51
N CYS A 53 -4.30 16.50 5.85
CA CYS A 53 -5.12 16.84 7.00
C CYS A 53 -5.58 15.63 7.84
N ARG A 54 -5.33 14.40 7.39
CA ARG A 54 -5.77 13.18 8.10
C ARG A 54 -4.91 11.96 7.80
N SER A 55 -5.00 10.99 8.70
CA SER A 55 -4.52 9.64 8.47
C SER A 55 -5.40 8.96 7.42
N ILE A 56 -4.79 8.13 6.58
CA ILE A 56 -5.51 7.26 5.65
C ILE A 56 -5.47 5.83 6.15
N LEU A 57 -6.55 5.08 5.92
CA LEU A 57 -6.57 3.63 6.09
C LEU A 57 -6.29 3.01 4.73
N VAL A 58 -5.27 2.17 4.67
CA VAL A 58 -4.85 1.48 3.45
C VAL A 58 -4.93 -0.02 3.67
N LYS A 59 -5.55 -0.70 2.72
CA LYS A 59 -5.65 -2.15 2.64
C LYS A 59 -5.01 -2.63 1.35
N VAL A 60 -4.03 -3.51 1.47
CA VAL A 60 -3.28 -4.09 0.36
C VAL A 60 -3.62 -5.56 0.25
N MET A 61 -4.06 -5.95 -0.93
CA MET A 61 -4.51 -7.30 -1.25
C MET A 61 -3.83 -7.79 -2.52
N THR A 62 -3.61 -9.09 -2.63
CA THR A 62 -3.27 -9.70 -3.90
C THR A 62 -4.55 -9.92 -4.71
N LYS A 63 -4.46 -9.67 -6.01
CA LYS A 63 -5.43 -10.18 -6.98
C LYS A 63 -5.31 -11.71 -6.93
N ASP A 64 -6.40 -12.41 -6.58
CA ASP A 64 -6.39 -13.87 -6.76
C ASP A 64 -6.23 -14.15 -8.24
N ALA A 65 -5.34 -15.10 -8.56
CA ALA A 65 -5.26 -15.71 -9.88
C ALA A 65 -6.53 -16.52 -10.16
#